data_AF-A0A1K1PZT1-F1
#
_entry.id   AF-A0A1K1PZT1-F1
#
_cell.length_a   1.000
_cell.length_b   1.000
_cell.length_c   1.000
_cell.angle_alpha   90.00
_cell.angle_beta   90.00
_cell.angle_gamma   90.00
#
_symmetry.space_group_name_H-M   'P 1'
#
loop_
_entity.id
_entity.type
_entity.pdbx_description
1 polymer ?
#
loop_
_entity_poly.entity_id
_entity_poly.type
_entity_poly.pdbx_seq_one_letter_code
_entity_poly.pdbx_strand_id
1 'polypeptide(L)'
;MTFKEAALPLLVYLLPMLFFVYMGTDVLLRNPKKTEHRLVSLIIACYFLLFLEEYVRQLLPVSYSPLLSALWFSNVGIAIPGLGFHLFVKFSGMDKLMPRWLYPYLFYTPLLVVPLSFLSRQRFISAHEFSVIGLWKWPVYNMPYYIALTASVLVSLLSLAVLFHGRTQARSPEHRAIFNQLIIASIVTNGWIAVFGYFRFGEILPPYPYIFGGIVWCFLLRHAMKKYEFLHFNNQRYEKLFHLNPAAILLIGPGGVIREANPSARQLFHHIDLARTGLGGLASAELIERLREKQAIRELETTIRNGKH
;
A
#
# COMPACT_ATOMS: atom_id res chain seq x y z
N MET A 1 4.41 -7.80 41.48
CA MET A 1 4.64 -8.09 40.07
C MET A 1 5.80 -9.07 39.98
N THR A 2 5.55 -10.33 39.66
CA THR A 2 6.62 -11.31 39.43
C THR A 2 7.34 -11.00 38.12
N PHE A 3 8.60 -11.42 37.98
CA PHE A 3 9.37 -11.18 36.74
C PHE A 3 8.64 -11.68 35.49
N LYS A 4 7.92 -12.80 35.59
CA LYS A 4 7.09 -13.35 34.51
C LYS A 4 5.90 -12.45 34.16
N GLU A 5 5.24 -11.86 35.16
CA GLU A 5 4.13 -10.91 34.98
C GLU A 5 4.55 -9.64 34.23
N ALA A 6 5.80 -9.21 34.38
CA ALA A 6 6.33 -8.03 33.68
C ALA A 6 6.95 -8.38 32.31
N ALA A 7 7.66 -9.51 32.21
CA ALA A 7 8.41 -9.88 31.00
C ALA A 7 7.51 -10.34 29.84
N LEU A 8 6.39 -11.04 30.14
CA LEU A 8 5.54 -11.57 29.08
C LEU A 8 4.82 -10.47 28.27
N PRO A 9 4.15 -9.49 28.88
CA PRO A 9 3.57 -8.37 28.13
C PRO A 9 4.62 -7.56 27.37
N LEU A 10 5.81 -7.42 27.96
CA LEU A 10 6.92 -6.74 27.32
C LEU A 10 7.31 -7.46 26.01
N LEU A 11 7.52 -8.77 26.02
CA LEU A 11 7.85 -9.52 24.81
C LEU A 11 6.70 -9.53 23.78
N VAL A 12 5.47 -9.74 24.23
CA VAL A 12 4.28 -9.85 23.36
C VAL A 12 4.04 -8.58 22.57
N TYR A 13 4.27 -7.40 23.15
CA TYR A 13 4.04 -6.13 22.46
C TYR A 13 5.31 -5.48 21.88
N LEU A 14 6.47 -5.63 22.54
CA LEU A 14 7.73 -5.02 22.07
C LEU A 14 8.23 -5.64 20.76
N LEU A 15 8.17 -6.97 20.62
CA LEU A 15 8.65 -7.63 19.41
C LEU A 15 7.86 -7.19 18.16
N PRO A 16 6.51 -7.18 18.17
CA PRO A 16 5.72 -6.59 17.10
C PRO A 16 6.04 -5.11 16.84
N MET A 17 6.22 -4.30 17.89
CA MET A 17 6.58 -2.89 17.73
C MET A 17 7.89 -2.72 16.94
N LEU A 18 8.95 -3.45 17.30
CA LEU A 18 10.23 -3.42 16.58
C LEU A 18 10.06 -3.86 15.12
N PHE A 19 9.26 -4.91 14.88
CA PHE A 19 8.94 -5.37 13.54
C PHE A 19 8.21 -4.31 12.71
N PHE A 20 7.22 -3.61 13.26
CA PHE A 20 6.51 -2.55 12.56
C PHE A 20 7.39 -1.32 12.31
N VAL A 21 8.26 -0.95 13.24
CA VAL A 21 9.25 0.12 13.01
C VAL A 21 10.16 -0.23 11.83
N TYR A 22 10.74 -1.43 11.84
CA TYR A 22 11.56 -1.92 10.73
C TYR A 22 10.80 -1.91 9.39
N MET A 23 9.59 -2.49 9.35
CA MET A 23 8.80 -2.57 8.12
C MET A 23 8.34 -1.19 7.63
N GLY A 24 7.88 -0.33 8.54
CA GLY A 24 7.37 1.00 8.21
C GLY A 24 8.47 1.91 7.67
N THR A 25 9.66 1.83 8.24
CA THR A 25 10.85 2.56 7.77
C THR A 25 11.39 2.00 6.45
N ASP A 26 11.50 0.68 6.29
CA ASP A 26 11.92 0.05 5.02
C ASP A 26 11.03 0.49 3.86
N VAL A 27 9.70 0.48 4.04
CA VAL A 27 8.76 0.92 3.00
C VAL A 27 8.89 2.42 2.70
N LEU A 28 8.98 3.25 3.74
CA LEU A 28 9.04 4.71 3.58
C LEU A 28 10.34 5.15 2.89
N LEU A 29 11.48 4.59 3.30
CA LEU A 29 12.79 4.95 2.78
C LEU A 29 13.00 4.51 1.32
N ARG A 30 12.29 3.48 0.84
CA ARG A 30 12.33 3.09 -0.59
C ARG A 30 11.89 4.21 -1.52
N ASN A 31 10.82 4.95 -1.18
CA ASN A 31 10.40 6.13 -1.94
C ASN A 31 9.42 7.02 -1.15
N PRO A 32 9.90 7.99 -0.34
CA PRO A 32 9.04 8.81 0.50
C PRO A 32 8.17 9.80 -0.30
N LYS A 33 8.51 10.07 -1.57
CA LYS A 33 7.74 10.99 -2.43
C LYS A 33 6.48 10.34 -3.00
N LYS A 34 6.42 9.01 -3.11
CA LYS A 34 5.26 8.28 -3.62
C LYS A 34 4.17 8.14 -2.57
N THR A 35 2.92 8.29 -2.97
CA THR A 35 1.77 8.28 -2.05
C THR A 35 1.53 6.88 -1.51
N GLU A 36 1.73 5.85 -2.33
CA GLU A 36 1.53 4.45 -1.99
C GLU A 36 2.49 4.02 -0.85
N HIS A 37 3.75 4.43 -0.92
CA HIS A 37 4.75 4.20 0.13
C HIS A 37 4.37 4.90 1.44
N ARG A 38 3.94 6.16 1.35
CA ARG A 38 3.47 6.93 2.51
C ARG A 38 2.23 6.28 3.15
N LEU A 39 1.25 5.87 2.36
CA LEU A 39 0.04 5.22 2.86
C LEU A 39 0.35 3.88 3.53
N VAL A 40 1.17 3.02 2.91
CA VAL A 40 1.60 1.75 3.52
C VAL A 40 2.35 2.01 4.82
N SER A 41 3.28 2.97 4.85
CA SER A 41 4.02 3.32 6.06
C SER A 41 3.09 3.86 7.17
N LEU A 42 2.09 4.68 6.82
CA LEU A 42 1.08 5.15 7.77
C LEU A 42 0.20 4.03 8.33
N ILE A 43 -0.21 3.06 7.50
CA ILE A 43 -0.94 1.86 7.97
C ILE A 43 -0.08 1.08 8.96
N ILE A 44 1.20 0.87 8.63
CA ILE A 44 2.16 0.19 9.51
C ILE A 44 2.36 0.97 10.81
N ALA A 45 2.46 2.30 10.74
CA ALA A 45 2.56 3.16 11.90
C ALA A 45 1.30 3.08 12.78
N CYS A 46 0.11 2.96 12.20
CA CYS A 46 -1.11 2.73 12.97
C CYS A 46 -1.05 1.40 13.76
N TYR A 47 -0.62 0.31 13.12
CA TYR A 47 -0.42 -0.95 13.86
C TYR A 47 0.62 -0.81 14.97
N PHE A 48 1.76 -0.16 14.71
CA PHE A 48 2.72 0.17 15.76
C PHE A 48 2.07 0.93 16.93
N LEU A 49 1.25 1.94 16.64
CA LEU A 49 0.57 2.73 17.66
C LEU A 49 -0.47 1.93 18.46
N LEU A 50 -1.14 0.94 17.86
CA LEU A 50 -2.03 0.02 18.59
C LEU A 50 -1.24 -0.85 19.57
N PHE A 51 -0.11 -1.42 19.13
CA PHE A 51 0.75 -2.22 20.00
C PHE A 51 1.42 -1.37 21.10
N LEU A 52 1.79 -0.12 20.79
CA LEU A 52 2.33 0.81 21.76
C LEU A 52 1.30 1.18 22.83
N GLU A 53 0.05 1.42 22.45
CA GLU A 53 -1.00 1.69 23.42
C GLU A 53 -1.26 0.47 24.32
N GLU A 54 -1.32 -0.75 23.78
CA GLU A 54 -1.46 -1.96 24.60
C GLU A 54 -0.30 -2.12 25.58
N TYR A 55 0.93 -1.85 25.13
CA TYR A 55 2.10 -1.85 25.98
C TYR A 55 1.99 -0.82 27.12
N VAL A 56 1.66 0.43 26.80
CA VAL A 56 1.44 1.51 27.79
C VAL A 56 0.31 1.14 28.75
N ARG A 57 -0.78 0.54 28.26
CA ARG A 57 -1.89 0.10 29.10
C ARG A 57 -1.45 -0.92 30.13
N GLN A 58 -0.50 -1.81 29.83
CA GLN A 58 0.01 -2.75 30.82
C GLN A 58 0.83 -2.07 31.92
N LEU A 59 1.46 -0.93 31.64
CA LEU A 59 2.25 -0.16 32.61
C LEU A 59 1.39 0.71 33.55
N LEU A 60 0.20 1.14 33.10
CA LEU A 60 -0.66 2.05 33.87
C LEU A 60 -1.75 1.34 34.68
N PRO A 61 -2.29 1.92 35.77
CA PRO A 61 -3.44 1.33 36.47
C PRO A 61 -4.64 1.10 35.55
N VAL A 62 -5.44 0.05 35.81
CA VAL A 62 -6.57 -0.33 34.95
C VAL A 62 -7.59 0.80 34.75
N SER A 63 -7.70 1.73 35.70
CA SER A 63 -8.54 2.92 35.63
C SER A 63 -8.24 3.84 34.44
N TYR A 64 -7.03 3.79 33.88
CA TYR A 64 -6.64 4.55 32.69
C TYR A 64 -7.03 3.86 31.38
N SER A 65 -7.36 2.56 31.41
CA SER A 65 -7.67 1.77 30.20
C SER A 65 -8.82 2.34 29.37
N PRO A 66 -9.95 2.78 29.96
CA PRO A 66 -11.04 3.39 29.18
C PRO A 66 -10.58 4.66 28.44
N LEU A 67 -9.78 5.49 29.09
CA LEU A 67 -9.27 6.73 28.51
C LEU A 67 -8.31 6.45 27.34
N LEU A 68 -7.38 5.52 27.52
CA LEU A 68 -6.45 5.12 26.46
C LEU A 68 -7.21 4.51 25.27
N SER A 69 -8.22 3.69 25.55
CA SER A 69 -9.05 3.10 24.49
C SER A 69 -9.80 4.16 23.68
N ALA A 70 -10.43 5.13 24.36
CA ALA A 70 -11.22 6.18 23.73
C ALA A 70 -10.39 7.22 22.98
N LEU A 71 -9.24 7.63 23.52
CA LEU A 71 -8.44 8.71 22.93
C LEU A 71 -7.39 8.23 21.95
N TRP A 72 -6.93 6.99 22.09
CA TRP A 72 -5.82 6.47 21.30
C TRP A 72 -6.26 5.25 20.48
N PHE A 73 -6.54 4.14 21.14
CA PHE A 73 -6.68 2.84 20.47
C PHE A 73 -7.78 2.87 19.40
N SER A 74 -8.97 3.33 19.76
CA SER A 74 -10.12 3.39 18.84
C SER A 74 -9.88 4.32 17.66
N ASN A 75 -9.26 5.49 17.88
CA ASN A 75 -9.02 6.47 16.83
C ASN A 75 -7.99 5.95 15.81
N VAL A 76 -6.93 5.31 16.30
CA VAL A 76 -5.92 4.66 15.45
C VAL A 76 -6.52 3.47 14.71
N GLY A 77 -7.35 2.66 15.38
CA GLY A 77 -8.02 1.51 14.77
C GLY A 77 -8.92 1.90 13.60
N ILE A 78 -9.71 2.96 13.73
CA ILE A 78 -10.61 3.47 12.69
C ILE A 78 -9.84 4.05 11.48
N ALA A 79 -8.61 4.55 11.69
CA ALA A 79 -7.79 5.07 10.61
C ALA A 79 -7.37 3.98 9.60
N ILE A 80 -7.16 2.75 10.07
CA ILE A 80 -6.55 1.67 9.28
C ILE A 80 -7.40 1.30 8.05
N PRO A 81 -8.72 1.01 8.17
CA PRO A 81 -9.54 0.69 7.00
C PRO A 81 -9.61 1.83 5.98
N GLY A 82 -9.70 3.08 6.45
CA GLY A 82 -9.73 4.26 5.56
C GLY A 82 -8.43 4.44 4.79
N LEU A 83 -7.28 4.31 5.46
CA LEU A 83 -5.96 4.33 4.82
C LEU A 83 -5.77 3.16 3.86
N GLY A 84 -6.22 1.96 4.22
CA GLY A 84 -6.20 0.78 3.36
C GLY A 84 -7.04 0.96 2.09
N PHE A 85 -8.24 1.52 2.24
CA PHE A 85 -9.10 1.84 1.11
C PHE A 85 -8.45 2.88 0.19
N HIS A 86 -7.88 3.95 0.74
CA HIS A 86 -7.13 4.94 -0.03
C HIS A 86 -5.94 4.29 -0.78
N LEU A 87 -5.18 3.43 -0.11
CA LEU A 87 -4.06 2.73 -0.73
C LEU A 87 -4.49 1.93 -1.96
N PHE A 88 -5.57 1.14 -1.86
CA PHE A 88 -6.00 0.30 -2.97
C PHE A 88 -6.65 1.10 -4.10
N VAL A 89 -7.36 2.19 -3.80
CA VAL A 89 -7.87 3.10 -4.84
C VAL A 89 -6.71 3.77 -5.58
N LYS A 90 -5.67 4.21 -4.86
CA LYS A 90 -4.49 4.81 -5.47
C LYS A 90 -3.72 3.81 -6.32
N PHE A 91 -3.51 2.60 -5.79
CA PHE A 91 -2.77 1.54 -6.47
C PHE A 91 -3.49 1.02 -7.72
N SER A 92 -4.82 0.92 -7.68
CA SER A 92 -5.64 0.53 -8.85
C SER A 92 -5.80 1.64 -9.90
N GLY A 93 -5.37 2.87 -9.61
CA GLY A 93 -5.55 4.02 -10.49
C GLY A 93 -6.98 4.54 -10.56
N MET A 94 -7.89 4.04 -9.71
CA MET A 94 -9.28 4.49 -9.62
C MET A 94 -9.39 5.92 -9.08
N ASP A 95 -8.36 6.43 -8.41
CA ASP A 95 -8.26 7.82 -7.96
C ASP A 95 -8.44 8.82 -9.11
N LYS A 96 -8.01 8.46 -10.32
CA LYS A 96 -8.13 9.31 -11.53
C LYS A 96 -9.57 9.46 -12.02
N LEU A 97 -10.46 8.56 -11.63
CA LEU A 97 -11.88 8.57 -11.98
C LEU A 97 -12.72 9.34 -10.96
N MET A 98 -12.14 9.70 -9.82
CA MET A 98 -12.88 10.36 -8.74
C MET A 98 -12.91 11.88 -8.93
N PRO A 99 -14.05 12.54 -8.66
CA PRO A 99 -14.13 13.99 -8.62
C PRO A 99 -13.18 14.58 -7.58
N ARG A 100 -12.56 15.73 -7.87
CA ARG A 100 -11.61 16.41 -6.98
C ARG A 100 -12.18 16.83 -5.63
N TRP A 101 -13.50 17.02 -5.53
CA TRP A 101 -14.17 17.35 -4.26
C TRP A 101 -14.36 16.12 -3.37
N LEU A 102 -14.33 14.92 -3.94
CA LEU A 102 -14.51 13.66 -3.22
C LEU A 102 -13.15 13.04 -2.83
N TYR A 103 -12.17 13.12 -3.73
CA TYR A 103 -10.80 12.69 -3.47
C TYR A 103 -9.98 13.81 -2.81
N PRO A 104 -9.29 13.59 -1.68
CA PRO A 104 -9.15 12.33 -0.95
C PRO A 104 -10.09 12.21 0.27
N TYR A 105 -11.00 13.17 0.49
CA TYR A 105 -11.79 13.30 1.72
C TYR A 105 -12.62 12.06 2.06
N LEU A 106 -13.16 11.35 1.06
CA LEU A 106 -13.98 10.15 1.26
C LEU A 106 -13.30 9.10 2.17
N PHE A 107 -12.00 8.88 1.99
CA PHE A 107 -11.24 7.86 2.71
C PHE A 107 -11.08 8.15 4.21
N TYR A 108 -11.18 9.44 4.55
CA TYR A 108 -10.97 9.93 5.91
C TYR A 108 -12.30 10.27 6.59
N THR A 109 -13.44 10.05 5.92
CA THR A 109 -14.76 10.21 6.54
C THR A 109 -14.94 9.39 7.82
N PRO A 110 -14.42 8.15 7.96
CA PRO A 110 -14.52 7.43 9.23
C PRO A 110 -13.79 8.14 10.38
N LEU A 111 -12.75 8.94 10.09
CA LEU A 111 -12.04 9.72 11.10
C LEU A 111 -12.87 10.89 11.65
N LEU A 112 -13.96 11.29 10.98
CA LEU A 112 -14.89 12.29 11.53
C LEU A 112 -15.61 11.78 12.78
N VAL A 113 -15.62 10.46 13.00
CA VAL A 113 -16.14 9.86 14.22
C VAL A 113 -15.29 10.24 15.44
N VAL A 114 -14.00 10.57 15.24
CA VAL A 114 -13.08 11.04 16.30
C VAL A 114 -13.56 12.35 16.95
N PRO A 115 -13.71 13.48 16.24
CA PRO A 115 -14.23 14.71 16.88
C PRO A 115 -15.64 14.54 17.44
N LEU A 116 -16.49 13.70 16.82
CA LEU A 116 -17.83 13.39 17.34
C LEU A 116 -17.79 12.62 18.68
N SER A 117 -16.79 11.78 18.91
CA SER A 117 -16.63 11.10 20.21
C SER A 117 -16.18 12.05 21.31
N PHE A 118 -15.35 13.05 21.01
CA PHE A 118 -15.00 14.10 21.95
C PHE A 118 -16.23 14.91 22.38
N LEU A 119 -17.08 15.31 21.41
CA LEU A 119 -18.29 16.09 21.69
C LEU A 119 -19.33 15.31 22.52
N SER A 120 -19.36 13.98 22.40
CA SER A 120 -20.35 13.10 23.06
C SER A 120 -19.87 12.48 24.36
N ARG A 121 -18.75 12.93 24.93
CA ARG A 121 -18.11 12.34 26.13
C ARG A 121 -17.81 10.84 25.96
N GLN A 122 -17.25 10.46 24.80
CA GLN A 122 -16.69 9.15 24.49
C GLN A 122 -17.69 7.98 24.34
N ARG A 123 -19.00 8.22 24.33
CA ARG A 123 -20.05 7.17 24.33
C ARG A 123 -20.10 6.26 23.09
N PHE A 124 -19.48 6.64 21.98
CA PHE A 124 -19.76 6.04 20.68
C PHE A 124 -18.74 5.04 20.15
N ILE A 125 -17.53 4.91 20.72
CA ILE A 125 -16.44 4.19 20.02
C ILE A 125 -15.75 3.10 20.86
N SER A 126 -15.83 3.10 22.19
CA SER A 126 -14.90 2.30 23.00
C SER A 126 -15.55 1.45 24.08
N ALA A 127 -14.82 0.39 24.46
CA ALA A 127 -15.10 -0.34 25.68
C ALA A 127 -14.90 0.61 26.87
N HIS A 128 -15.96 0.81 27.65
CA HIS A 128 -15.93 1.69 28.82
C HIS A 128 -15.44 0.99 30.08
N GLU A 129 -15.44 -0.33 30.06
CA GLU A 129 -15.11 -1.16 31.21
C GLU A 129 -13.94 -2.08 30.85
N PHE A 130 -13.03 -2.20 31.81
CA PHE A 130 -11.89 -3.09 31.72
C PHE A 130 -11.79 -3.91 32.99
N SER A 131 -11.65 -5.21 32.83
CA SER A 131 -11.41 -6.15 33.92
C SER A 131 -9.98 -6.67 33.86
N VAL A 132 -9.33 -6.77 35.01
CA VAL A 132 -8.05 -7.48 35.11
C VAL A 132 -8.34 -8.96 35.17
N ILE A 133 -7.87 -9.71 34.17
CA ILE A 133 -8.01 -11.16 34.11
C ILE A 133 -6.60 -11.73 33.92
N GLY A 134 -6.11 -12.43 34.93
CA GLY A 134 -4.73 -12.92 34.97
C GLY A 134 -3.72 -11.77 34.82
N LEU A 135 -2.87 -11.87 33.80
CA LEU A 135 -1.84 -10.87 33.48
C LEU A 135 -2.36 -9.67 32.68
N TRP A 136 -3.60 -9.74 32.21
CA TRP A 136 -4.09 -8.89 31.13
C TRP A 136 -5.21 -7.99 31.58
N LYS A 137 -5.21 -6.75 31.06
CA LYS A 137 -6.32 -5.81 31.17
C LYS A 137 -7.24 -5.99 29.97
N TRP A 138 -8.34 -6.68 30.19
CA TRP A 138 -9.28 -7.03 29.14
C TRP A 138 -10.38 -5.99 28.98
N PRO A 139 -10.68 -5.56 27.74
CA PRO A 139 -11.87 -4.78 27.47
C PRO A 139 -13.13 -5.64 27.66
N VAL A 140 -14.16 -5.03 28.24
CA VAL A 140 -15.53 -5.55 28.16
C VAL A 140 -16.13 -5.06 26.85
N TYR A 141 -16.21 -5.96 25.87
CA TYR A 141 -16.75 -5.64 24.55
C TYR A 141 -18.23 -5.29 24.64
N ASN A 142 -18.58 -4.10 24.14
CA ASN A 142 -19.94 -3.54 24.16
C ASN A 142 -20.46 -3.34 22.72
N MET A 143 -21.73 -2.93 22.59
CA MET A 143 -22.33 -2.67 21.28
C MET A 143 -21.54 -1.65 20.42
N PRO A 144 -21.09 -0.49 20.96
CA PRO A 144 -20.24 0.43 20.23
C PRO A 144 -18.98 -0.21 19.61
N TYR A 145 -18.29 -1.07 20.36
CA TYR A 145 -17.14 -1.82 19.86
C TYR A 145 -17.50 -2.67 18.64
N TYR A 146 -18.57 -3.47 18.71
CA TYR A 146 -18.99 -4.32 17.60
C TYR A 146 -19.46 -3.52 16.38
N ILE A 147 -20.11 -2.37 16.58
CA ILE A 147 -20.48 -1.46 15.49
C ILE A 147 -19.23 -0.95 14.77
N ALA A 148 -18.23 -0.45 15.52
CA ALA A 148 -16.98 0.06 14.97
C ALA A 148 -16.19 -1.04 14.24
N LEU A 149 -16.12 -2.25 14.81
CA LEU A 149 -15.49 -3.41 14.18
C LEU A 149 -16.21 -3.78 12.87
N THR A 150 -17.54 -3.86 12.90
CA THR A 150 -18.36 -4.19 11.71
C THR A 150 -18.16 -3.17 10.61
N ALA A 151 -18.21 -1.87 10.93
CA ALA A 151 -17.97 -0.81 9.96
C ALA A 151 -16.55 -0.89 9.36
N SER A 152 -15.54 -1.20 10.19
CA SER A 152 -14.16 -1.36 9.75
C SER A 152 -13.99 -2.54 8.78
N VAL A 153 -14.63 -3.68 9.08
CA VAL A 153 -14.65 -4.86 8.21
C VAL A 153 -15.38 -4.53 6.91
N LEU A 154 -16.53 -3.86 6.94
CA LEU A 154 -17.26 -3.46 5.72
C LEU A 154 -16.43 -2.56 4.80
N VAL A 155 -15.75 -1.54 5.33
CA VAL A 155 -14.84 -0.69 4.54
C VAL A 155 -13.69 -1.52 3.93
N SER A 156 -13.17 -2.47 4.68
CA SER A 156 -12.10 -3.36 4.22
C SER A 156 -12.59 -4.34 3.13
N LEU A 157 -13.83 -4.81 3.21
CA LEU A 157 -14.49 -5.59 2.15
C LEU A 157 -14.75 -4.75 0.89
N LEU A 158 -15.16 -3.48 1.02
CA LEU A 158 -15.27 -2.58 -0.13
C LEU A 158 -13.90 -2.38 -0.81
N SER A 159 -12.83 -2.36 -0.01
CA SER A 159 -11.46 -2.26 -0.52
C SER A 159 -11.04 -3.49 -1.33
N LEU A 160 -11.60 -4.68 -1.05
CA LEU A 160 -11.42 -5.87 -1.90
C LEU A 160 -12.05 -5.68 -3.29
N ALA A 161 -13.24 -5.07 -3.38
CA ALA A 161 -13.88 -4.81 -4.67
C ALA A 161 -12.99 -3.93 -5.58
N VAL A 162 -12.32 -2.94 -5.00
CA VAL A 162 -11.32 -2.11 -5.70
C VAL A 162 -10.14 -2.94 -6.19
N LEU A 163 -9.62 -3.85 -5.36
CA LEU A 163 -8.53 -4.74 -5.78
C LEU A 163 -8.96 -5.71 -6.89
N PHE A 164 -10.18 -6.26 -6.82
CA PHE A 164 -10.71 -7.11 -7.89
C PHE A 164 -10.89 -6.34 -9.20
N HIS A 165 -11.38 -5.10 -9.13
CA HIS A 165 -11.45 -4.22 -10.30
C HIS A 165 -10.05 -3.90 -10.86
N GLY A 166 -9.07 -3.57 -10.00
CA GLY A 166 -7.70 -3.34 -10.42
C GLY A 166 -7.07 -4.59 -11.08
N ARG A 167 -7.39 -5.78 -10.57
CA ARG A 167 -6.94 -7.07 -11.14
C ARG A 167 -7.46 -7.29 -12.56
N THR A 168 -8.72 -6.96 -12.84
CA THR A 168 -9.28 -7.16 -14.21
C THR A 168 -8.69 -6.18 -15.21
N GLN A 169 -8.25 -5.00 -14.76
CA GLN A 169 -7.63 -3.98 -15.60
C GLN A 169 -6.10 -4.16 -15.77
N ALA A 170 -5.48 -5.09 -15.04
CA ALA A 170 -4.04 -5.31 -15.09
C ALA A 170 -3.59 -5.91 -16.43
N ARG A 171 -2.78 -5.16 -17.20
CA ARG A 171 -2.32 -5.56 -18.55
C ARG A 171 -1.19 -6.58 -18.56
N SER A 172 -0.33 -6.57 -17.55
CA SER A 172 0.82 -7.48 -17.45
C SER A 172 0.56 -8.61 -16.45
N PRO A 173 1.09 -9.82 -16.67
CA PRO A 173 0.95 -10.94 -15.74
C PRO A 173 1.55 -10.62 -14.36
N GLU A 174 2.64 -9.87 -14.31
CA GLU A 174 3.30 -9.43 -13.07
C GLU A 174 2.38 -8.53 -12.24
N HIS A 175 1.84 -7.47 -12.84
CA HIS A 175 0.89 -6.58 -12.17
C HIS A 175 -0.35 -7.33 -11.66
N ARG A 176 -0.88 -8.29 -12.44
CA ARG A 176 -1.99 -9.15 -12.01
C ARG A 176 -1.60 -10.04 -10.83
N ALA A 177 -0.37 -10.53 -10.79
CA ALA A 177 0.14 -11.31 -9.66
C ALA A 177 0.25 -10.46 -8.38
N ILE A 178 0.66 -9.19 -8.49
CA ILE A 178 0.66 -8.25 -7.35
C ILE A 178 -0.77 -8.08 -6.80
N PHE A 179 -1.77 -7.85 -7.67
CA PHE A 179 -3.17 -7.78 -7.22
C PHE A 179 -3.64 -9.06 -6.53
N ASN A 180 -3.31 -10.23 -7.08
CA ASN A 180 -3.67 -11.51 -6.44
C ASN A 180 -3.08 -11.61 -5.03
N GLN A 181 -1.81 -11.21 -4.85
CA GLN A 181 -1.18 -11.21 -3.52
C GLN A 181 -1.86 -10.24 -2.57
N LEU A 182 -2.18 -9.01 -3.02
CA LEU A 182 -2.87 -8.03 -2.19
C LEU A 182 -4.29 -8.48 -1.81
N ILE A 183 -4.99 -9.17 -2.73
CA ILE A 183 -6.30 -9.77 -2.47
C ILE A 183 -6.18 -10.87 -1.42
N ILE A 184 -5.25 -11.82 -1.59
CA ILE A 184 -5.00 -12.88 -0.60
C ILE A 184 -4.67 -12.28 0.76
N ALA A 185 -3.74 -11.32 0.79
CA ALA A 185 -3.35 -10.63 2.01
C ALA A 185 -4.53 -9.95 2.69
N SER A 186 -5.41 -9.32 1.90
CA SER A 186 -6.59 -8.64 2.42
C SER A 186 -7.61 -9.64 2.95
N ILE A 187 -7.88 -10.74 2.24
CA ILE A 187 -8.81 -11.79 2.68
C ILE A 187 -8.32 -12.43 3.98
N VAL A 188 -7.05 -12.83 4.03
CA VAL A 188 -6.48 -13.47 5.23
C VAL A 188 -6.50 -12.52 6.42
N THR A 189 -6.15 -11.24 6.22
CA THR A 189 -6.15 -10.23 7.29
C THR A 189 -7.57 -9.92 7.76
N ASN A 190 -8.54 -9.78 6.85
CA ASN A 190 -9.95 -9.57 7.22
C ASN A 190 -10.52 -10.79 7.94
N GLY A 191 -10.20 -12.00 7.49
CA GLY A 191 -10.57 -13.23 8.17
C GLY A 191 -10.00 -13.28 9.59
N TRP A 192 -8.73 -12.93 9.76
CA TRP A 192 -8.11 -12.80 11.08
C TRP A 192 -8.85 -11.79 11.96
N ILE A 193 -9.13 -10.59 11.44
CA ILE A 193 -9.81 -9.54 12.19
C ILE A 193 -11.23 -9.94 12.58
N ALA A 194 -11.97 -10.59 11.68
CA ALA A 194 -13.31 -11.07 11.98
C ALA A 194 -13.29 -12.18 13.05
N VAL A 195 -12.43 -13.19 12.91
CA VAL A 195 -12.34 -14.30 13.87
C VAL A 195 -11.93 -13.78 15.24
N PHE A 196 -10.84 -13.02 15.33
CA PHE A 196 -10.29 -12.56 16.61
C PHE A 196 -10.95 -11.28 17.16
N GLY A 197 -11.81 -10.63 16.38
CA GLY A 197 -12.60 -9.47 16.81
C GLY A 197 -13.99 -9.83 17.33
N TYR A 198 -14.68 -10.80 16.72
CA TYR A 198 -16.02 -11.19 17.16
C TYR A 198 -16.01 -12.27 18.23
N PHE A 199 -15.10 -13.24 18.14
CA PHE A 199 -15.07 -14.38 19.05
C PHE A 199 -14.11 -14.15 20.22
N ARG A 200 -14.57 -14.51 21.42
CA ARG A 200 -13.77 -14.43 22.65
C ARG A 200 -13.02 -15.74 22.85
N PHE A 201 -11.70 -15.67 22.91
CA PHE A 201 -10.83 -16.83 23.14
C PHE A 201 -10.36 -16.95 24.60
N GLY A 202 -11.07 -16.30 25.53
CA GLY A 202 -10.72 -16.29 26.95
C GLY A 202 -9.31 -15.75 27.21
N GLU A 203 -8.63 -16.32 28.21
CA GLU A 203 -7.29 -15.90 28.66
C GLU A 203 -6.14 -16.47 27.82
N ILE A 204 -6.45 -17.29 26.81
CA ILE A 204 -5.44 -17.99 26.00
C ILE A 204 -4.61 -17.00 25.16
N LEU A 205 -5.23 -15.90 24.74
CA LEU A 205 -4.62 -14.88 23.88
C LEU A 205 -4.49 -13.55 24.62
N PRO A 206 -3.56 -12.67 24.23
CA PRO A 206 -3.55 -11.31 24.74
C PRO A 206 -4.82 -10.53 24.33
N PRO A 207 -5.16 -9.45 25.05
CA PRO A 207 -6.22 -8.52 24.66
C PRO A 207 -6.10 -8.08 23.20
N TYR A 208 -7.25 -7.84 22.57
CA TYR A 208 -7.35 -7.41 21.18
C TYR A 208 -6.55 -8.26 20.18
N PRO A 209 -6.72 -9.61 20.15
CA PRO A 209 -5.89 -10.49 19.32
C PRO A 209 -6.01 -10.22 17.80
N TYR A 210 -7.04 -9.51 17.35
CA TYR A 210 -7.17 -9.11 15.95
C TYR A 210 -6.08 -8.12 15.50
N ILE A 211 -5.43 -7.36 16.39
CA ILE A 211 -4.37 -6.40 16.00
C ILE A 211 -3.13 -7.12 15.42
N PHE A 212 -2.94 -8.40 15.77
CA PHE A 212 -1.92 -9.27 15.19
C PHE A 212 -2.16 -9.53 13.69
N GLY A 213 -3.36 -9.25 13.17
CA GLY A 213 -3.64 -9.23 11.73
C GLY A 213 -2.71 -8.27 10.97
N GLY A 214 -2.23 -7.20 11.61
CA GLY A 214 -1.23 -6.31 11.02
C GLY A 214 0.11 -6.99 10.74
N ILE A 215 0.51 -7.96 11.57
CA ILE A 215 1.73 -8.75 11.36
C ILE A 215 1.55 -9.63 10.12
N VAL A 216 0.42 -10.33 10.04
CA VAL A 216 0.05 -11.17 8.89
C VAL A 216 0.06 -10.35 7.60
N TRP A 217 -0.58 -9.17 7.62
CA TRP A 217 -0.59 -8.24 6.51
C TRP A 217 0.83 -7.82 6.10
N CYS A 218 1.66 -7.41 7.04
CA CYS A 218 3.04 -6.99 6.78
C CYS A 218 3.92 -8.12 6.21
N PHE A 219 3.75 -9.37 6.65
CA PHE A 219 4.47 -10.51 6.07
C PHE A 219 4.09 -10.75 4.61
N LEU A 220 2.79 -10.72 4.30
CA LEU A 220 2.31 -10.92 2.93
C LEU A 220 2.67 -9.75 2.03
N LEU A 221 2.62 -8.53 2.56
CA LEU A 221 3.13 -7.33 1.90
C LEU A 221 4.62 -7.45 1.59
N ARG A 222 5.44 -7.86 2.56
CA ARG A 222 6.89 -8.06 2.36
C ARG A 222 7.17 -9.13 1.32
N HIS A 223 6.39 -10.21 1.32
CA HIS A 223 6.45 -11.24 0.29
C HIS A 223 6.15 -10.64 -1.09
N ALA A 224 5.10 -9.83 -1.21
CA ALA A 224 4.76 -9.15 -2.46
C ALA A 224 5.88 -8.21 -2.94
N MET A 225 6.47 -7.43 -2.03
CA MET A 225 7.58 -6.52 -2.33
C MET A 225 8.83 -7.25 -2.83
N LYS A 226 9.19 -8.39 -2.21
CA LYS A 226 10.37 -9.16 -2.59
C LYS A 226 10.18 -9.98 -3.87
N LYS A 227 9.01 -10.59 -4.04
CA LYS A 227 8.75 -11.54 -5.14
C LYS A 227 8.35 -10.85 -6.44
N TYR A 228 7.60 -9.75 -6.36
CA TYR A 228 7.00 -9.09 -7.53
C TYR A 228 7.48 -7.66 -7.71
N GLU A 229 8.55 -7.26 -7.02
CA GLU A 229 9.06 -5.87 -7.02
C GLU A 229 7.97 -4.84 -6.69
N PHE A 230 6.94 -5.24 -5.91
CA PHE A 230 5.88 -4.34 -5.47
C PHE A 230 6.49 -3.22 -4.62
N LEU A 231 6.10 -1.97 -4.89
CA LEU A 231 6.74 -0.77 -4.31
C LEU A 231 8.24 -0.63 -4.68
N HIS A 232 8.69 -1.25 -5.77
CA HIS A 232 9.98 -0.97 -6.39
C HIS A 232 9.80 -0.14 -7.66
N PHE A 233 10.70 0.82 -7.87
CA PHE A 233 10.55 1.85 -8.89
C PHE A 233 10.99 1.33 -10.27
N ASN A 234 10.14 0.53 -10.91
CA ASN A 234 10.51 -0.15 -12.16
C ASN A 234 10.80 0.80 -13.34
N ASN A 235 10.22 2.01 -13.34
CA ASN A 235 10.51 3.01 -14.37
C ASN A 235 11.99 3.46 -14.37
N GLN A 236 12.64 3.52 -13.20
CA GLN A 236 14.06 3.90 -13.15
C GLN A 236 14.97 2.80 -13.68
N ARG A 237 14.56 1.53 -13.65
CA ARG A 237 15.39 0.43 -14.14
C ARG A 237 15.42 0.43 -15.67
N TYR A 238 14.26 0.59 -16.31
CA TYR A 238 14.19 0.74 -17.77
C TYR A 238 14.88 2.02 -18.23
N GLU A 239 14.63 3.15 -17.57
CA GLU A 239 15.28 4.42 -17.89
C GLU A 239 16.81 4.31 -17.72
N LYS A 240 17.29 3.73 -16.61
CA LYS A 240 18.73 3.49 -16.41
C LYS A 240 19.31 2.53 -17.45
N LEU A 241 18.66 1.41 -17.75
CA LEU A 241 19.13 0.48 -18.77
C LEU A 241 19.15 1.14 -20.15
N PHE A 242 18.12 1.90 -20.50
CA PHE A 242 18.04 2.65 -21.75
C PHE A 242 19.17 3.67 -21.85
N HIS A 243 19.45 4.43 -20.78
CA HIS A 243 20.52 5.42 -20.74
C HIS A 243 21.94 4.81 -20.68
N LEU A 244 22.12 3.63 -20.08
CA LEU A 244 23.41 2.96 -19.96
C LEU A 244 23.73 2.03 -21.13
N ASN A 245 22.75 1.70 -21.98
CA ASN A 245 22.98 0.80 -23.11
C ASN A 245 23.89 1.48 -24.15
N PRO A 246 25.04 0.87 -24.50
CA PRO A 246 25.94 1.43 -25.50
C PRO A 246 25.35 1.45 -26.90
N ALA A 247 24.37 0.58 -27.21
CA ALA A 247 23.69 0.58 -28.50
C ALA A 247 22.82 1.84 -28.69
N ALA A 248 22.78 2.38 -29.90
CA ALA A 248 21.87 3.48 -30.23
C ALA A 248 20.42 2.97 -30.31
N ILE A 249 19.55 3.45 -29.41
CA ILE A 249 18.14 3.06 -29.35
C ILE A 249 17.24 4.29 -29.56
N LEU A 250 16.32 4.17 -30.51
CA LEU A 250 15.26 5.14 -30.78
C LEU A 250 13.89 4.50 -30.49
N LEU A 251 13.07 5.15 -29.67
CA LEU A 251 11.69 4.75 -29.43
C LEU A 251 10.75 5.54 -30.33
N ILE A 252 10.01 4.84 -31.18
CA ILE A 252 9.23 5.43 -32.26
C ILE A 252 7.75 5.20 -31.99
N GLY A 253 6.96 6.27 -32.06
CA GLY A 253 5.51 6.21 -31.93
C GLY A 253 4.82 5.71 -33.21
N PRO A 254 3.53 5.37 -33.14
CA PRO A 254 2.77 4.79 -34.26
C PRO A 254 2.71 5.62 -35.55
N GLY A 255 2.96 6.93 -35.47
CA GLY A 255 3.03 7.84 -36.63
C GLY A 255 4.44 8.08 -37.18
N GLY A 256 5.43 7.27 -36.78
CA GLY A 256 6.84 7.47 -37.17
C GLY A 256 7.52 8.63 -36.43
N VAL A 257 6.88 9.21 -35.42
CA VAL A 257 7.46 10.28 -34.60
C VAL A 257 8.39 9.66 -33.55
N ILE A 258 9.64 10.13 -33.50
CA ILE A 258 10.60 9.70 -32.48
C ILE A 258 10.19 10.33 -31.14
N ARG A 259 9.89 9.48 -30.16
CA ARG A 259 9.47 9.90 -28.82
C ARG A 259 10.65 10.07 -27.89
N GLU A 260 11.58 9.11 -27.92
CA GLU A 260 12.75 9.10 -27.06
C GLU A 260 13.96 8.55 -27.80
N ALA A 261 15.14 9.01 -27.38
CA ALA A 261 16.43 8.60 -27.91
C ALA A 261 17.42 8.49 -26.74
N ASN A 262 18.11 7.37 -26.63
CA ASN A 262 19.12 7.19 -25.59
C ASN A 262 20.40 8.01 -25.90
N PRO A 263 21.35 8.16 -24.96
CA PRO A 263 22.55 8.97 -25.16
C PRO A 263 23.35 8.55 -26.39
N SER A 264 23.54 7.24 -26.60
CA SER A 264 24.24 6.72 -27.78
C SER A 264 23.54 7.08 -29.09
N ALA A 265 22.20 7.01 -29.15
CA ALA A 265 21.44 7.44 -30.34
C ALA A 265 21.54 8.94 -30.56
N ARG A 266 21.49 9.76 -29.50
CA ARG A 266 21.68 11.22 -29.63
C ARG A 266 23.07 11.59 -30.12
N GLN A 267 24.09 10.86 -29.69
CA GLN A 267 25.46 11.05 -30.17
C GLN A 267 25.58 10.63 -31.64
N LEU A 268 24.99 9.49 -32.02
CA LEU A 268 24.99 9.03 -33.39
C LEU A 268 24.34 10.06 -34.32
N PHE A 269 23.15 10.57 -33.96
CA PHE A 269 22.36 11.50 -34.77
C PHE A 269 22.52 12.97 -34.38
N HIS A 270 23.65 13.37 -33.78
CA HIS A 270 23.82 14.71 -33.22
C HIS A 270 23.69 15.86 -34.24
N HIS A 271 23.84 15.58 -35.53
CA HIS A 271 23.66 16.54 -36.62
C HIS A 271 22.20 16.72 -37.08
N ILE A 272 21.27 15.95 -36.52
CA ILE A 272 19.86 15.92 -36.94
C ILE A 272 18.96 16.22 -35.74
N ASP A 273 18.01 17.11 -35.95
CA ASP A 273 16.93 17.31 -34.98
C ASP A 273 15.94 16.15 -35.06
N LEU A 274 16.19 15.10 -34.26
CA LEU A 274 15.38 13.88 -34.18
C LEU A 274 13.90 14.15 -33.90
N ALA A 275 13.58 15.24 -33.20
CA ALA A 275 12.19 15.60 -32.89
C ALA A 275 11.44 16.15 -34.11
N ARG A 276 12.16 16.80 -35.05
CA ARG A 276 11.57 17.38 -36.26
C ARG A 276 11.60 16.44 -37.45
N THR A 277 12.67 15.68 -37.63
CA THR A 277 12.87 14.85 -38.83
C THR A 277 12.02 13.58 -38.80
N GLY A 278 11.73 13.04 -37.61
CA GLY A 278 11.01 11.78 -37.44
C GLY A 278 11.71 10.58 -38.12
N LEU A 279 11.07 9.41 -38.08
CA LEU A 279 11.61 8.21 -38.72
C LEU A 279 11.63 8.33 -40.25
N GLY A 280 10.66 9.04 -40.84
CA GLY A 280 10.54 9.15 -42.30
C GLY A 280 11.74 9.80 -42.99
N GLY A 281 12.49 10.67 -42.30
CA GLY A 281 13.72 11.27 -42.83
C GLY A 281 14.99 10.47 -42.54
N LEU A 282 14.92 9.46 -41.66
CA LEU A 282 16.06 8.64 -41.24
C LEU A 282 16.03 7.25 -41.88
N ALA A 283 14.84 6.68 -42.05
CA ALA A 283 14.65 5.30 -42.47
C ALA A 283 14.69 5.11 -43.99
N SER A 284 15.00 3.88 -44.40
CA SER A 284 14.82 3.42 -45.78
C SER A 284 13.33 3.39 -46.16
N ALA A 285 13.07 3.46 -47.48
CA ALA A 285 11.71 3.36 -48.02
C ALA A 285 11.01 2.05 -47.58
N GLU A 286 11.76 0.95 -47.54
CA GLU A 286 11.28 -0.37 -47.12
C GLU A 286 10.78 -0.37 -45.66
N LEU A 287 11.51 0.23 -44.73
CA LEU A 287 11.10 0.29 -43.32
C LEU A 287 9.83 1.13 -43.15
N ILE A 288 9.71 2.24 -43.89
CA ILE A 288 8.53 3.11 -43.87
C ILE A 288 7.30 2.40 -44.42
N GLU A 289 7.46 1.65 -45.50
CA GLU A 289 6.38 0.90 -46.15
C GLU A 289 5.85 -0.20 -45.21
N ARG A 290 6.72 -1.00 -44.60
CA ARG A 290 6.30 -2.02 -43.62
C ARG A 290 5.60 -1.44 -42.39
N LEU A 291 6.03 -0.27 -41.92
CA LEU A 291 5.38 0.46 -40.84
C LEU A 291 3.98 0.94 -41.22
N ARG A 292 3.80 1.44 -42.46
CA ARG A 292 2.48 1.84 -42.99
C ARG A 292 1.53 0.65 -43.09
N GLU A 293 2.04 -0.49 -43.53
CA GLU A 293 1.27 -1.73 -43.66
C GLU A 293 1.02 -2.44 -42.31
N LYS A 294 1.54 -1.89 -41.20
CA LYS A 294 1.46 -2.48 -39.85
C LYS A 294 1.96 -3.92 -39.79
N GLN A 295 2.92 -4.27 -40.64
CA GLN A 295 3.53 -5.59 -40.60
C GLN A 295 4.43 -5.73 -39.36
N ALA A 296 4.52 -6.94 -38.82
CA ALA A 296 5.42 -7.22 -37.70
C ALA A 296 6.88 -7.17 -38.18
N ILE A 297 7.65 -6.23 -37.65
CA ILE A 297 9.08 -6.07 -37.94
C ILE A 297 9.84 -6.70 -36.77
N ARG A 298 10.45 -7.87 -36.99
CA ARG A 298 11.21 -8.59 -35.95
C ARG A 298 12.69 -8.21 -35.98
N GLU A 299 13.35 -8.43 -37.11
CA GLU A 299 14.72 -8.00 -37.38
C GLU A 299 14.78 -7.55 -38.84
N LEU A 300 15.26 -6.33 -39.09
CA LEU A 300 15.43 -5.78 -40.42
C LEU A 300 16.76 -5.04 -40.46
N GLU A 301 17.70 -5.55 -41.22
CA GLU A 301 18.90 -4.79 -41.57
C GLU A 301 18.53 -3.74 -42.60
N THR A 302 18.83 -2.48 -42.31
CA THR A 302 18.51 -1.41 -43.23
C THR A 302 19.49 -0.25 -43.09
N THR A 303 19.54 0.58 -44.13
CA THR A 303 20.37 1.77 -44.12
C THR A 303 19.61 2.93 -43.48
N ILE A 304 20.22 3.56 -42.50
CA ILE A 304 19.67 4.74 -41.82
C ILE A 304 20.50 5.95 -42.23
N ARG A 305 19.85 7.02 -42.68
CA ARG A 305 20.51 8.25 -43.11
C ARG A 305 20.85 9.12 -41.90
N ASN A 306 22.09 9.60 -41.85
CA ASN A 306 22.58 10.46 -40.77
C ASN A 306 23.03 11.83 -41.30
N GLY A 307 22.12 12.59 -41.90
CA GLY A 307 22.39 13.90 -42.48
C GLY A 307 22.69 13.84 -43.97
N LYS A 308 23.00 14.99 -44.58
CA LYS A 308 23.35 15.08 -46.00
C LYS A 308 24.82 14.70 -46.20
N HIS A 309 25.06 13.45 -46.56
CA HIS A 309 25.94 13.09 -47.67
C HIS A 309 25.24 12.02 -48.50
#